data_AF-A0A1W7RFP6-F1
#
_entry.id   AF-A0A1W7RFP6-F1
#
_cell.length_a   1.000
_cell.length_b   1.000
_cell.length_c   1.000
_cell.angle_alpha   90.00
_cell.angle_beta   90.00
_cell.angle_gamma   90.00
#
_symmetry.space_group_name_H-M   'P 1'
#
loop_
_entity.id
_entity.type
_entity.pdbx_description
1 polymer ?
#
loop_
_entity_poly.entity_id
_entity_poly.type
_entity_poly.pdbx_seq_one_letter_code
_entity_poly.pdbx_strand_id
1 'polypeptide(L)'
;MARRAYYPLYQLGNPPTRIFRTDYFLTLVKPGVPQPEDTVQFRIPMDMTRVELKDYLEKIYNVPVAAVRTRIQYGSNKQRDDKNRRIKKPDYKVAYVQLAEGQTFQFPDLFPDKNKAPEPESSEEIEKKADEEKQKRINDLKRGDVPNWFWR
;
A
#
# COMPACT_ATOMS: atom_id res chain seq x y z
N MET A 1 21.16 -6.89 -7.78
CA MET A 1 21.51 -7.81 -6.68
C MET A 1 20.23 -8.57 -6.28
N ALA A 2 20.30 -9.77 -5.71
CA ALA A 2 19.33 -10.42 -4.84
C ALA A 2 19.68 -10.21 -3.34
N ARG A 3 18.67 -10.20 -2.46
CA ARG A 3 18.92 -10.03 -1.02
C ARG A 3 19.48 -11.31 -0.41
N ARG A 4 20.28 -11.19 0.66
CA ARG A 4 20.79 -12.34 1.46
C ARG A 4 21.50 -13.42 0.60
N ALA A 5 22.17 -13.01 -0.47
CA ALA A 5 22.98 -13.86 -1.33
C ALA A 5 24.44 -13.41 -1.29
N TYR A 6 25.36 -14.36 -1.41
CA TYR A 6 26.78 -14.06 -1.56
C TYR A 6 27.06 -13.66 -3.02
N TYR A 7 27.71 -12.50 -3.20
CA TYR A 7 28.16 -12.06 -4.51
C TYR A 7 29.55 -12.60 -4.81
N PRO A 8 29.81 -13.06 -6.06
CA PRO A 8 31.16 -13.38 -6.47
C PRO A 8 32.02 -12.10 -6.43
N LEU A 9 33.23 -12.23 -5.92
CA LEU A 9 34.21 -11.15 -5.93
C LEU A 9 34.58 -10.83 -7.38
N TYR A 10 34.46 -9.55 -7.76
CA TYR A 10 34.88 -9.10 -9.08
C TYR A 10 36.39 -8.88 -9.13
N GLN A 11 37.03 -9.43 -10.17
CA GLN A 11 38.43 -9.18 -10.52
C GLN A 11 38.50 -8.58 -11.93
N LEU A 12 39.54 -7.82 -12.22
CA LEU A 12 39.71 -7.22 -13.55
C LEU A 12 39.80 -8.31 -14.62
N GLY A 13 38.97 -8.22 -15.66
CA GLY A 13 38.86 -9.22 -16.72
C GLY A 13 37.75 -10.25 -16.50
N ASN A 14 37.12 -10.29 -15.32
CA ASN A 14 35.94 -11.13 -15.09
C ASN A 14 34.75 -10.64 -15.91
N PRO A 15 33.83 -11.55 -16.29
CA PRO A 15 32.58 -11.14 -16.91
C PRO A 15 31.75 -10.28 -15.94
N PRO A 16 30.86 -9.43 -16.47
CA PRO A 16 29.96 -8.63 -15.64
C PRO A 16 29.02 -9.55 -14.85
N THR A 17 28.77 -9.21 -13.59
CA THR A 17 27.86 -9.96 -12.71
C THR A 17 26.44 -9.92 -13.28
N ARG A 18 25.86 -11.09 -13.54
CA ARG A 18 24.49 -11.24 -14.05
C ARG A 18 23.60 -11.89 -13.00
N ILE A 19 22.37 -11.42 -12.94
CA ILE A 19 21.36 -11.92 -12.00
C ILE A 19 20.13 -12.24 -12.82
N PHE A 20 19.83 -13.52 -12.93
CA PHE A 20 18.69 -14.00 -13.73
C PHE A 20 17.37 -13.94 -12.96
N ARG A 21 17.43 -14.18 -11.64
CA ARG A 21 16.27 -14.15 -10.77
C ARG A 21 16.56 -13.25 -9.58
N THR A 22 15.86 -12.13 -9.52
CA THR A 22 15.97 -11.16 -8.43
C THR A 22 14.92 -11.43 -7.36
N ASP A 23 15.31 -11.39 -6.09
CA ASP A 23 14.38 -11.50 -4.94
C ASP A 23 13.90 -10.12 -4.43
N TYR A 24 13.83 -9.13 -5.33
CA TYR A 24 13.40 -7.79 -5.00
C TYR A 24 11.91 -7.60 -5.28
N PHE A 25 11.24 -7.03 -4.30
CA PHE A 25 9.84 -6.63 -4.36
C PHE A 25 9.75 -5.12 -4.14
N LEU A 26 9.14 -4.44 -5.10
CA LEU A 26 8.87 -3.01 -5.05
C LEU A 26 7.39 -2.80 -4.73
N THR A 27 7.09 -1.76 -3.95
CA THR A 27 5.71 -1.34 -3.72
C THR A 27 5.54 0.08 -4.23
N LEU A 28 4.61 0.29 -5.16
CA LEU A 28 4.23 1.62 -5.63
C LEU A 28 3.34 2.27 -4.56
N VAL A 29 3.68 3.50 -4.14
CA VAL A 29 2.99 4.17 -3.03
C VAL A 29 2.51 5.54 -3.46
N LYS A 30 1.28 5.89 -3.09
CA LYS A 30 0.74 7.24 -3.30
C LYS A 30 1.60 8.28 -2.57
N PRO A 31 2.05 9.34 -3.24
CA PRO A 31 2.83 10.39 -2.59
C PRO A 31 1.97 11.10 -1.53
N GLY A 32 2.57 11.31 -0.34
CA GLY A 32 1.88 12.01 0.76
C GLY A 32 1.96 13.54 0.67
N VAL A 33 2.89 14.06 -0.13
CA VAL A 33 3.07 15.49 -0.43
C VAL A 33 2.99 15.62 -1.95
N PRO A 34 2.37 16.68 -2.50
CA PRO A 34 2.33 16.88 -3.95
C PRO A 34 3.75 16.78 -4.54
N GLN A 35 3.89 15.91 -5.52
CA GLN A 35 5.11 15.73 -6.30
C GLN A 35 4.85 16.21 -7.73
N PRO A 36 5.91 16.54 -8.48
CA PRO A 36 5.80 16.75 -9.92
C PRO A 36 5.20 15.53 -10.63
N GLU A 37 4.53 15.75 -11.75
CA GLU A 37 3.78 14.71 -12.48
C GLU A 37 4.67 13.63 -13.11
N ASP A 38 5.95 13.92 -13.28
CA ASP A 38 6.97 12.99 -13.78
C ASP A 38 7.54 12.08 -12.66
N THR A 39 7.20 12.35 -11.40
CA THR A 39 7.87 11.78 -10.23
C THR A 39 7.00 10.72 -9.56
N VAL A 40 7.48 9.48 -9.58
CA VAL A 40 6.82 8.32 -8.99
C VAL A 40 7.52 7.89 -7.71
N GLN A 41 6.74 7.53 -6.69
CA GLN A 41 7.27 7.10 -5.40
C GLN A 41 7.13 5.58 -5.20
N PHE A 42 8.24 4.95 -4.85
CA PHE A 42 8.31 3.52 -4.51
C PHE A 42 8.85 3.30 -3.10
N ARG A 43 8.39 2.21 -2.47
CA ARG A 43 9.07 1.58 -1.33
C ARG A 43 9.89 0.41 -1.83
N ILE A 44 11.15 0.38 -1.41
CA ILE A 44 12.15 -0.57 -1.90
C ILE A 44 12.87 -1.24 -0.74
N PRO A 45 13.45 -2.44 -0.93
CA PRO A 45 14.23 -3.09 0.10
C PRO A 45 15.52 -2.31 0.42
N MET A 46 16.01 -2.47 1.65
CA MET A 46 17.18 -1.74 2.14
C MET A 46 18.46 -2.08 1.38
N ASP A 47 18.58 -3.26 0.80
CA ASP A 47 19.78 -3.68 0.07
C ASP A 47 19.86 -3.10 -1.35
N MET A 48 18.74 -2.60 -1.88
CA MET A 48 18.65 -2.19 -3.29
C MET A 48 19.23 -0.79 -3.51
N THR A 49 19.99 -0.66 -4.60
CA THR A 49 20.63 0.59 -5.02
C THR A 49 19.84 1.31 -6.11
N ARG A 50 20.17 2.60 -6.33
CA ARG A 50 19.54 3.42 -7.38
C ARG A 50 19.76 2.90 -8.79
N VAL A 51 20.93 2.32 -9.07
CA VAL A 51 21.29 1.79 -10.40
C VAL A 51 20.50 0.51 -10.68
N GLU A 52 20.38 -0.35 -9.68
CA GLU A 52 19.60 -1.58 -9.81
C GLU A 52 18.12 -1.32 -9.94
N LEU A 53 17.61 -0.28 -9.28
CA LEU A 53 16.22 0.12 -9.43
C LEU A 53 15.92 0.59 -10.84
N LYS A 54 16.81 1.40 -11.42
CA LYS A 54 16.72 1.82 -12.82
C LYS A 54 16.68 0.61 -13.75
N ASP A 55 17.68 -0.27 -13.64
CA ASP A 55 17.77 -1.50 -14.44
C ASP A 55 16.54 -2.41 -14.27
N TYR A 56 16.01 -2.52 -13.05
CA TYR A 56 14.85 -3.34 -12.74
C TYR A 56 13.59 -2.81 -13.43
N LEU A 57 13.33 -1.50 -13.34
CA LEU A 57 12.18 -0.88 -13.99
C LEU A 57 12.28 -0.89 -15.51
N GLU A 58 13.47 -0.63 -16.06
CA GLU A 58 13.71 -0.64 -17.50
C GLU A 58 13.62 -2.04 -18.09
N LYS A 59 14.18 -3.07 -17.44
CA LYS A 59 14.24 -4.43 -18.01
C LYS A 59 12.99 -5.27 -17.76
N ILE A 60 12.33 -5.11 -16.62
CA ILE A 60 11.15 -5.94 -16.26
C ILE A 60 9.86 -5.26 -16.70
N TYR A 61 9.73 -3.95 -16.47
CA TYR A 61 8.50 -3.21 -16.76
C TYR A 61 8.59 -2.33 -18.01
N ASN A 62 9.74 -2.26 -18.67
CA ASN A 62 9.96 -1.42 -19.86
C ASN A 62 9.65 0.07 -19.62
N VAL A 63 9.89 0.56 -18.40
CA VAL A 63 9.64 1.96 -18.04
C VAL A 63 10.93 2.76 -18.22
N PRO A 64 10.94 3.83 -19.05
CA PRO A 64 12.13 4.66 -19.22
C PRO A 64 12.31 5.60 -18.03
N VAL A 65 13.48 5.53 -17.38
CA VAL A 65 13.76 6.28 -16.15
C VAL A 65 14.88 7.29 -16.38
N ALA A 66 14.58 8.58 -16.15
CA ALA A 66 15.55 9.65 -16.25
C ALA A 66 16.50 9.67 -15.04
N ALA A 67 15.93 9.72 -13.82
CA ALA A 67 16.72 9.84 -12.60
C ALA A 67 16.07 9.09 -11.42
N VAL A 68 16.92 8.59 -10.52
CA VAL A 68 16.48 7.89 -9.30
C VAL A 68 17.16 8.52 -8.08
N ARG A 69 16.36 8.94 -7.12
CA ARG A 69 16.80 9.44 -5.82
C ARG A 69 16.23 8.58 -4.71
N THR A 70 17.07 8.11 -3.80
CA THR A 70 16.63 7.24 -2.70
C THR A 70 16.96 7.85 -1.35
N ARG A 71 16.10 7.63 -0.35
CA ARG A 71 16.37 7.97 1.05
C ARG A 71 15.91 6.84 1.96
N ILE A 72 16.55 6.70 3.11
CA ILE A 72 16.12 5.76 4.15
C ILE A 72 15.15 6.48 5.08
N GLN A 73 13.97 5.90 5.30
CA GLN A 73 12.98 6.40 6.24
C GLN A 73 13.07 5.58 7.54
N TYR A 74 13.34 6.29 8.64
CA TYR A 74 13.30 5.70 9.97
C TYR A 74 11.86 5.50 10.43
N GLY A 75 11.53 4.29 10.86
CA GLY A 75 10.28 3.94 11.52
C GLY A 75 10.27 4.39 12.98
N SER A 76 9.10 4.78 13.50
CA SER A 76 8.98 5.20 14.90
C SER A 76 9.37 4.07 15.87
N ASN A 77 10.03 4.44 16.97
CA ASN A 77 10.38 3.55 18.08
C ASN A 77 9.83 4.07 19.43
N LYS A 78 8.75 4.89 19.36
CA LYS A 78 8.15 5.52 20.54
C LYS A 78 7.12 4.60 21.21
N GLN A 79 6.48 3.72 20.45
CA GLN A 79 5.42 2.84 20.95
C GLN A 79 5.99 1.86 21.97
N ARG A 80 5.22 1.61 23.02
CA ARG A 80 5.56 0.62 24.05
C ARG A 80 4.43 -0.38 24.23
N ASP A 81 4.82 -1.61 24.56
CA ASP A 81 3.91 -2.66 25.02
C ASP A 81 3.42 -2.39 26.43
N ASP A 82 2.41 -3.15 26.85
CA ASP A 82 1.91 -3.21 28.23
C ASP A 82 3.03 -3.52 29.25
N LYS A 83 4.01 -4.35 28.85
CA LYS A 83 5.23 -4.66 29.63
C LYS A 83 6.31 -3.57 29.56
N ASN A 84 5.98 -2.36 29.10
CA ASN A 84 6.87 -1.21 28.94
C ASN A 84 8.09 -1.45 28.01
N ARG A 85 8.01 -2.44 27.11
CA ARG A 85 9.04 -2.74 26.09
C ARG A 85 8.84 -1.87 24.86
N ARG A 86 9.91 -1.38 24.23
CA ARG A 86 9.81 -0.55 23.01
C ARG A 86 9.53 -1.42 21.79
N ILE A 87 8.53 -1.02 20.99
CA ILE A 87 8.21 -1.64 19.71
C ILE A 87 8.76 -0.76 18.58
N LYS A 88 9.70 -1.32 17.82
CA LYS A 88 10.30 -0.66 16.67
C LYS A 88 9.50 -0.96 15.41
N LYS A 89 8.96 0.07 14.76
CA LYS A 89 8.44 -0.06 13.39
C LYS A 89 9.61 -0.27 12.42
N PRO A 90 9.51 -1.20 11.46
CA PRO A 90 10.59 -1.48 10.54
C PRO A 90 10.93 -0.25 9.70
N ASP A 91 12.22 -0.01 9.52
CA ASP A 91 12.73 1.02 8.62
C ASP A 91 12.53 0.56 7.18
N TYR A 92 12.31 1.51 6.27
CA TYR A 92 12.15 1.22 4.85
C TYR A 92 12.84 2.27 4.00
N LYS A 93 13.23 1.87 2.79
CA LYS A 93 13.86 2.77 1.83
C LYS A 93 12.80 3.29 0.86
N VAL A 94 12.81 4.59 0.62
CA VAL A 94 11.93 5.29 -0.33
C VAL A 94 12.75 5.66 -1.55
N ALA A 95 12.20 5.41 -2.73
CA ALA A 95 12.74 5.87 -4.00
C ALA A 95 11.78 6.85 -4.66
N TYR A 96 12.34 7.95 -5.16
CA TYR A 96 11.71 8.90 -6.06
C TYR A 96 12.33 8.66 -7.43
N VAL A 97 11.48 8.31 -8.38
CA VAL A 97 11.86 7.95 -9.74
C VAL A 97 11.26 8.99 -10.66
N GLN A 98 12.11 9.69 -11.40
CA GLN A 98 11.68 10.60 -12.45
C GLN A 98 11.62 9.82 -13.76
N LEU A 99 10.46 9.85 -14.40
CA LEU A 99 10.24 9.26 -15.71
C LEU A 99 11.01 10.04 -16.79
N ALA A 100 11.25 9.41 -17.93
CA ALA A 100 11.82 10.09 -19.08
C ALA A 100 10.87 11.17 -19.64
N GLU A 101 11.44 12.09 -20.42
CA GLU A 101 10.75 13.27 -20.93
C GLU A 101 9.43 12.93 -21.64
N GLY A 102 8.37 13.64 -21.28
CA GLY A 102 7.03 13.51 -21.88
C GLY A 102 6.11 12.48 -21.24
N GLN A 103 6.56 11.73 -20.23
CA GLN A 103 5.70 10.80 -19.49
C GLN A 103 5.24 11.40 -18.16
N THR A 104 3.93 11.42 -17.95
CA THR A 104 3.29 11.81 -16.70
C THR A 104 2.64 10.60 -16.04
N PHE A 105 2.71 10.52 -14.72
CA PHE A 105 2.07 9.46 -13.95
C PHE A 105 1.26 10.04 -12.80
N GLN A 106 -0.02 9.66 -12.75
CA GLN A 106 -0.90 9.95 -11.63
C GLN A 106 -1.28 8.65 -10.96
N PHE A 107 -1.20 8.61 -9.63
CA PHE A 107 -1.56 7.42 -8.87
C PHE A 107 -3.06 7.16 -9.03
N PRO A 108 -3.48 5.99 -9.56
CA PRO A 108 -4.89 5.73 -9.84
C PRO A 108 -5.70 5.59 -8.55
N ASP A 109 -6.98 5.92 -8.60
CA ASP A 109 -7.89 5.59 -7.53
C ASP A 109 -8.24 4.10 -7.58
N LEU A 110 -7.80 3.36 -6.56
CA LEU A 110 -8.00 1.91 -6.47
C LEU A 110 -9.37 1.55 -5.88
N PHE A 111 -10.03 2.50 -5.21
CA PHE A 111 -11.28 2.27 -4.49
C PHE A 111 -12.32 3.33 -4.88
N PRO A 112 -12.80 3.31 -6.12
CA PRO A 112 -13.86 4.23 -6.54
C PRO A 112 -15.14 3.99 -5.72
N ASP A 113 -15.86 5.06 -5.41
CA ASP A 113 -17.14 4.97 -4.72
C ASP A 113 -18.11 4.09 -5.52
N LYS A 114 -18.50 2.96 -4.92
CA LYS A 114 -19.44 2.03 -5.53
C LYS A 114 -20.83 2.67 -5.51
N ASN A 115 -21.18 3.44 -6.54
CA ASN A 115 -22.56 3.87 -6.80
C ASN A 115 -23.47 2.70 -7.26
N LYS A 116 -23.13 1.47 -6.91
CA LYS A 116 -23.86 0.27 -7.34
C LYS A 116 -24.92 -0.02 -6.28
N ALA A 117 -26.17 -0.16 -6.71
CA ALA A 117 -27.23 -0.68 -5.85
C ALA A 117 -26.75 -1.98 -5.17
N PRO A 118 -27.10 -2.21 -3.89
CA PRO A 118 -26.66 -3.40 -3.19
C PRO A 118 -26.99 -4.63 -4.02
N GLU A 119 -25.98 -5.47 -4.27
CA GLU A 119 -26.22 -6.74 -4.95
C GLU A 119 -27.18 -7.56 -4.07
N PRO A 120 -28.18 -8.24 -4.67
CA PRO A 120 -29.13 -9.01 -3.88
C PRO A 120 -28.34 -10.07 -3.10
N GLU A 121 -28.60 -10.16 -1.78
CA GLU A 121 -27.87 -11.01 -0.82
C GLU A 121 -26.53 -10.45 -0.28
N SER A 122 -26.21 -9.17 -0.53
CA SER A 122 -25.04 -8.54 0.12
C SER A 122 -25.23 -8.35 1.63
N SER A 123 -24.12 -8.36 2.38
CA SER A 123 -24.11 -8.09 3.84
C SER A 123 -24.79 -6.76 4.19
N GLU A 124 -24.75 -5.79 3.27
CA GLU A 124 -25.41 -4.49 3.40
C GLU A 124 -26.94 -4.60 3.43
N GLU A 125 -27.55 -5.54 2.70
CA GLU A 125 -28.99 -5.79 2.80
C GLU A 125 -29.36 -6.48 4.12
N ILE A 126 -28.50 -7.38 4.61
CA ILE A 126 -28.69 -8.06 5.89
C ILE A 126 -28.63 -7.04 7.03
N GLU A 127 -27.69 -6.11 6.98
CA GLU A 127 -27.57 -5.01 7.94
C GLU A 127 -28.79 -4.08 7.88
N LYS A 128 -29.25 -3.70 6.67
CA LYS A 128 -30.47 -2.89 6.52
C LYS A 128 -31.70 -3.57 7.10
N LYS A 129 -31.89 -4.87 6.83
CA LYS A 129 -33.00 -5.65 7.41
C LYS A 129 -32.89 -5.72 8.93
N ALA A 130 -31.69 -5.92 9.47
CA ALA A 130 -31.46 -5.93 10.92
C ALA A 130 -31.74 -4.56 11.56
N ASP A 131 -31.39 -3.46 10.90
CA ASP A 131 -31.65 -2.11 11.38
C ASP A 131 -33.14 -1.73 11.27
N GLU A 132 -33.83 -2.14 10.20
CA GLU A 132 -35.29 -2.04 10.09
C GLU A 132 -36.00 -2.82 11.21
N GLU A 133 -35.50 -4.03 11.54
CA GLU A 133 -36.00 -4.79 12.68
C GLU A 133 -35.77 -4.09 14.02
N LYS A 134 -34.57 -3.52 14.23
CA LYS A 134 -34.28 -2.73 15.45
C LYS A 134 -35.21 -1.53 15.56
N GLN A 135 -35.46 -0.82 14.46
CA GLN A 135 -36.37 0.33 14.44
C GLN A 135 -37.82 -0.07 14.77
N LYS A 136 -38.30 -1.19 14.22
CA LYS A 136 -39.63 -1.75 14.57
C LYS A 136 -39.75 -2.15 16.04
N ARG A 137 -38.63 -2.49 16.69
CA ARG A 137 -38.55 -2.84 18.13
C ARG A 137 -38.45 -1.63 19.06
N ILE A 138 -38.30 -0.40 18.54
CA ILE A 138 -38.33 0.81 19.39
C ILE A 138 -39.75 0.97 19.92
N ASN A 139 -39.95 0.58 21.17
CA ASN A 139 -41.23 0.69 21.87
C ASN A 139 -41.48 2.15 22.29
N ASP A 140 -42.74 2.59 22.18
CA ASP A 140 -43.18 3.85 22.76
C ASP A 140 -43.02 3.80 24.29
N LEU A 141 -42.09 4.59 24.86
CA LEU A 141 -41.85 4.63 26.32
C LEU A 141 -43.12 4.98 27.13
N LYS A 142 -44.11 5.61 26.50
CA LYS A 142 -45.37 6.05 27.13
C LYS A 142 -46.44 4.94 27.21
N ARG A 143 -46.22 3.77 26.61
CA ARG A 143 -47.25 2.72 26.44
C ARG A 143 -47.31 1.67 27.56
N GLY A 144 -46.43 1.76 28.56
CA GLY A 144 -46.45 0.98 29.80
C GLY A 144 -46.66 -0.53 29.58
N ASP A 145 -45.61 -1.27 29.24
CA ASP A 145 -45.55 -2.74 29.06
C ASP A 145 -46.64 -3.43 28.22
N VAL A 146 -47.58 -2.69 27.62
CA VAL A 146 -48.62 -3.25 26.75
C VAL A 146 -47.99 -3.62 25.39
N PRO A 147 -48.10 -4.87 24.94
CA PRO A 147 -47.56 -5.29 23.65
C PRO A 147 -48.22 -4.58 22.47
N ASN A 148 -47.41 -4.17 21.49
CA ASN A 148 -47.82 -3.36 20.34
C ASN A 148 -48.70 -4.13 19.30
N TRP A 149 -48.81 -5.45 19.42
CA TRP A 149 -49.53 -6.31 18.47
C TRP A 149 -50.99 -6.56 18.82
N PHE A 150 -51.41 -6.31 20.06
CA PHE A 150 -52.78 -6.61 20.54
C PHE A 150 -53.84 -5.62 19.98
N TRP A 151 -53.39 -4.48 19.45
CA TRP A 151 -54.22 -3.38 18.94
C TRP A 151 -53.82 -2.93 17.52
N ARG A 152 -53.20 -3.82 16.74
CA ARG A 152 -52.82 -3.58 15.34
C ARG A 152 -53.90 -4.06 14.38
#